data_AF-B4U4Z8-F1
#
_entry.id   AF-B4U4Z8-F1
#
_cell.length_a   1.000
_cell.length_b   1.000
_cell.length_c   1.000
_cell.angle_alpha   90.00
_cell.angle_beta   90.00
_cell.angle_gamma   90.00
#
_symmetry.space_group_name_H-M   'P 1'
#
loop_
_entity.id
_entity.type
_entity.pdbx_description
1 polymer ?
#
loop_
_entity_poly.entity_id
_entity_poly.type
_entity_poly.pdbx_seq_one_letter_code
_entity_poly.pdbx_strand_id
1 'polypeptide(L)'
;MLGQLLHHVSLELLFYVTFFLLKKLLNVLLIPLDKEIFSLSLPAAGERLMMRAGDVLIVTIIVRFGTEALAGNAIGETLTQFNYMPGLAMSTATVILVANQLGSGKGATIAKTVKETFLLATLMMLVMGLITYLLGPNLLPLFTADAKAQQAGMVVLVFSLLGVPATAGTLVYTAAWQGIGQAKLPFYATTIGMWLVRISLGYFIGVTLNYGLIGVWLATILDNATRWLILAVAFKKQQRQLFSDCHS
;
A
#
# COMPACT_ATOMS: atom_id res chain seq x y z
N MET A 1 -18.54 -9.56 -47.30
CA MET A 1 -19.74 -10.05 -46.58
C MET A 1 -19.39 -11.15 -45.56
N LEU A 2 -18.60 -12.18 -45.89
CA LEU A 2 -18.18 -13.23 -44.93
C LEU A 2 -17.38 -12.72 -43.70
N GLY A 3 -16.51 -11.72 -43.87
CA GLY A 3 -15.68 -11.21 -42.77
C GLY A 3 -16.45 -10.50 -41.64
N GLN A 4 -17.59 -9.85 -41.96
CA GLN A 4 -18.44 -9.20 -40.96
C GLN A 4 -19.25 -10.21 -40.15
N LEU A 5 -19.69 -11.31 -40.77
CA LEU A 5 -20.38 -12.41 -40.08
C LEU A 5 -19.44 -13.15 -39.11
N LEU A 6 -18.19 -13.40 -39.50
CA LEU A 6 -17.20 -14.04 -38.62
C LEU A 6 -16.84 -13.16 -37.40
N HIS A 7 -16.84 -11.84 -37.56
CA HIS A 7 -16.52 -10.90 -36.47
C HIS A 7 -17.67 -10.72 -35.48
N HIS A 8 -18.92 -10.86 -35.92
CA HIS A 8 -20.08 -10.87 -35.02
C HIS A 8 -20.16 -12.17 -34.20
N VAL A 9 -19.94 -13.31 -34.84
CA VAL A 9 -19.95 -14.63 -34.16
C VAL A 9 -18.84 -14.73 -33.11
N SER A 10 -17.64 -14.18 -33.37
CA SER A 10 -16.55 -14.17 -32.40
C SER A 10 -16.83 -13.28 -31.18
N LEU A 11 -17.48 -12.13 -31.37
CA LEU A 11 -17.89 -11.26 -30.26
C LEU A 11 -18.96 -11.89 -29.36
N GLU A 12 -19.95 -12.56 -29.96
CA GLU A 12 -20.99 -13.24 -29.18
C GLU A 12 -20.43 -14.42 -28.39
N LEU A 13 -19.52 -15.19 -28.99
CA LEU A 13 -18.82 -16.28 -28.30
C LEU A 13 -18.00 -15.76 -27.12
N LEU A 14 -17.30 -14.64 -27.31
CA LEU A 14 -16.48 -14.01 -26.28
C LEU A 14 -17.35 -13.44 -25.15
N PHE A 15 -18.50 -12.86 -25.48
CA PHE A 15 -19.48 -12.42 -24.48
C PHE A 15 -20.05 -13.61 -23.69
N TYR A 16 -20.39 -14.72 -24.36
CA TYR A 16 -20.94 -15.91 -23.71
C TYR A 16 -19.93 -16.61 -22.81
N VAL A 17 -18.68 -16.72 -23.25
CA VAL A 17 -17.56 -17.25 -22.44
C VAL A 17 -17.32 -16.35 -21.23
N THR A 18 -17.28 -15.03 -21.42
CA THR A 18 -17.10 -14.07 -20.33
C THR A 18 -18.26 -14.13 -19.34
N PHE A 19 -19.50 -14.17 -19.81
CA PHE A 19 -20.71 -14.27 -18.99
C PHE A 19 -20.80 -15.61 -18.24
N PHE A 20 -20.42 -16.72 -18.89
CA PHE A 20 -20.36 -18.03 -18.26
C PHE A 20 -19.29 -18.09 -17.18
N LEU A 21 -18.08 -17.56 -17.45
CA LEU A 21 -17.01 -17.42 -16.47
C LEU A 21 -17.46 -16.53 -15.31
N LEU A 22 -18.16 -15.42 -15.58
CA LEU A 22 -18.69 -14.52 -14.58
C LEU A 22 -19.72 -15.22 -13.69
N LYS A 23 -20.65 -15.98 -14.28
CA LYS A 23 -21.67 -16.74 -13.55
C LYS A 23 -21.06 -17.88 -12.72
N LYS A 24 -20.01 -18.54 -13.23
CA LYS A 24 -19.26 -19.56 -12.51
C LYS A 24 -18.48 -18.95 -11.34
N LEU A 25 -17.85 -17.80 -11.54
CA LEU A 25 -17.23 -16.99 -10.49
C LEU A 25 -18.26 -16.59 -9.43
N LEU A 26 -19.42 -16.08 -9.83
CA LEU A 26 -20.51 -15.73 -8.94
C LEU A 26 -21.00 -16.92 -8.12
N ASN A 27 -21.17 -18.11 -8.72
CA ASN A 27 -21.59 -19.31 -7.99
C ASN A 27 -20.52 -19.83 -7.02
N VAL A 28 -19.23 -19.74 -7.37
CA VAL A 28 -18.13 -20.06 -6.44
C VAL A 28 -18.07 -19.03 -5.29
N LEU A 29 -18.43 -17.78 -5.56
CA LEU A 29 -18.56 -16.71 -4.57
C LEU A 29 -19.87 -16.79 -3.75
N LEU A 30 -20.80 -17.69 -4.09
CA LEU A 30 -22.09 -17.89 -3.41
C LEU A 30 -22.16 -19.22 -2.65
N ILE A 31 -21.08 -20.02 -2.66
CA ILE A 31 -20.85 -21.04 -1.62
C ILE A 31 -20.99 -20.30 -0.27
N PRO A 32 -21.72 -20.81 0.74
CA PRO A 32 -22.00 -20.07 1.97
C PRO A 32 -20.69 -19.60 2.62
N LEU A 33 -20.32 -18.36 2.32
CA LEU A 33 -19.15 -17.70 2.85
C LEU A 33 -19.46 -17.39 4.31
N ASP A 34 -18.71 -18.00 5.21
CA ASP A 34 -18.83 -17.77 6.63
C ASP A 34 -18.73 -16.27 6.93
N LYS A 35 -19.60 -15.79 7.83
CA LYS A 35 -19.62 -14.39 8.27
C LYS A 35 -18.25 -13.91 8.75
N GLU A 36 -17.42 -14.84 9.25
CA GLU A 36 -16.03 -14.58 9.64
C GLU A 36 -15.16 -14.13 8.47
N ILE A 37 -15.26 -14.77 7.30
CA ILE A 37 -14.49 -14.39 6.11
C ILE A 37 -14.84 -12.98 5.69
N PHE A 38 -16.13 -12.63 5.62
CA PHE A 38 -16.56 -11.28 5.31
C PHE A 38 -16.09 -10.25 6.34
N SER A 39 -16.11 -10.60 7.63
CA SER A 39 -15.68 -9.71 8.71
C SER A 39 -14.19 -9.35 8.65
N LEU A 40 -13.37 -10.22 8.02
CA LEU A 40 -11.92 -10.03 7.84
C LEU A 40 -11.58 -9.42 6.48
N SER A 41 -12.14 -9.95 5.40
CA SER A 41 -11.84 -9.54 4.03
C SER A 41 -12.41 -8.18 3.68
N LEU A 42 -13.61 -7.81 4.19
CA LEU A 42 -14.23 -6.54 3.87
C LEU A 42 -13.45 -5.34 4.43
N PRO A 43 -13.01 -5.32 5.70
CA PRO A 43 -12.14 -4.24 6.18
C PRO A 43 -10.79 -4.20 5.47
N ALA A 44 -10.19 -5.36 5.15
CA ALA A 44 -8.91 -5.40 4.42
C ALA A 44 -9.04 -4.86 2.99
N ALA A 45 -10.14 -5.19 2.28
CA ALA A 45 -10.43 -4.61 0.97
C ALA A 45 -10.75 -3.11 1.09
N GLY A 46 -11.54 -2.72 2.09
CA GLY A 46 -11.86 -1.34 2.40
C GLY A 46 -10.61 -0.50 2.67
N GLU A 47 -9.61 -1.07 3.35
CA GLU A 47 -8.34 -0.41 3.66
C GLU A 47 -7.62 -0.01 2.37
N ARG A 48 -7.49 -0.97 1.44
CA ARG A 48 -6.89 -0.72 0.13
C ARG A 48 -7.72 0.27 -0.70
N LEU A 49 -9.04 0.19 -0.66
CA LEU A 49 -9.91 1.11 -1.37
C LEU A 49 -9.77 2.54 -0.84
N MET A 50 -9.73 2.74 0.47
CA MET A 50 -9.54 4.06 1.09
C MET A 50 -8.19 4.69 0.72
N MET A 51 -7.14 3.86 0.61
CA MET A 51 -5.85 4.30 0.11
C MET A 51 -5.94 4.77 -1.35
N ARG A 52 -6.51 3.95 -2.25
CA ARG A 52 -6.64 4.30 -3.67
C ARG A 52 -7.55 5.50 -3.94
N ALA A 53 -8.64 5.61 -3.20
CA ALA A 53 -9.52 6.78 -3.28
C ALA A 53 -8.79 8.06 -2.85
N GLY A 54 -7.99 7.99 -1.78
CA GLY A 54 -7.17 9.11 -1.35
C GLY A 54 -6.08 9.49 -2.36
N ASP A 55 -5.47 8.52 -3.04
CA ASP A 55 -4.41 8.77 -4.04
C ASP A 55 -4.94 9.68 -5.16
N VAL A 56 -6.21 9.50 -5.58
CA VAL A 56 -6.87 10.36 -6.58
C VAL A 56 -6.94 11.82 -6.10
N LEU A 57 -7.24 12.04 -4.83
CA LEU A 57 -7.28 13.39 -4.25
C LEU A 57 -5.88 14.00 -4.13
N ILE A 58 -4.87 13.21 -3.75
CA ILE A 58 -3.48 13.65 -3.73
C ILE A 58 -3.00 14.06 -5.12
N VAL A 59 -3.32 13.28 -6.16
CA VAL A 59 -3.02 13.64 -7.55
C VAL A 59 -3.68 14.96 -7.93
N THR A 60 -4.94 15.19 -7.50
CA THR A 60 -5.65 16.45 -7.74
C THR A 60 -4.93 17.65 -7.10
N ILE A 61 -4.31 17.47 -5.93
CA ILE A 61 -3.46 18.50 -5.31
C ILE A 61 -2.21 18.72 -6.15
N ILE A 62 -1.53 17.65 -6.57
CA ILE A 62 -0.27 17.73 -7.34
C ILE A 62 -0.46 18.43 -8.69
N VAL A 63 -1.60 18.23 -9.37
CA VAL A 63 -1.94 18.91 -10.63
C VAL A 63 -1.84 20.44 -10.50
N ARG A 64 -2.11 21.00 -9.32
CA ARG A 64 -2.01 22.45 -9.07
C ARG A 64 -0.59 22.99 -9.13
N PHE A 65 0.43 22.14 -9.00
CA PHE A 65 1.84 22.52 -9.05
C PHE A 65 2.42 22.48 -10.48
N GLY A 66 1.60 22.19 -11.49
CA GLY A 66 2.00 22.15 -12.89
C GLY A 66 2.11 20.75 -13.47
N THR A 67 2.06 20.67 -14.79
CA THR A 67 2.12 19.42 -15.56
C THR A 67 3.44 18.68 -15.37
N GLU A 68 4.54 19.41 -15.19
CA GLU A 68 5.88 18.89 -14.98
C GLU A 68 6.00 18.22 -13.61
N ALA A 69 5.39 18.81 -12.57
CA ALA A 69 5.35 18.23 -11.23
C ALA A 69 4.53 16.93 -11.21
N LEU A 70 3.39 16.91 -11.91
CA LEU A 70 2.56 15.71 -12.06
C LEU A 70 3.31 14.61 -12.81
N ALA A 71 3.95 14.93 -13.94
CA ALA A 71 4.72 13.99 -14.73
C ALA A 71 5.90 13.42 -13.93
N GLY A 72 6.66 14.28 -13.27
CA GLY A 72 7.76 13.88 -12.40
C GLY A 72 7.29 13.00 -11.24
N ASN A 73 6.14 13.32 -10.63
CA ASN A 73 5.55 12.47 -9.59
C ASN A 73 5.17 11.09 -10.11
N ALA A 74 4.52 11.00 -11.28
CA ALA A 74 4.12 9.72 -11.86
C ALA A 74 5.33 8.83 -12.22
N ILE A 75 6.38 9.42 -12.81
CA ILE A 75 7.63 8.71 -13.11
C ILE A 75 8.33 8.30 -11.82
N GLY A 76 8.43 9.21 -10.85
CA GLY A 76 8.99 8.94 -9.53
C GLY A 76 8.28 7.79 -8.84
N GLU A 77 6.96 7.82 -8.74
CA GLU A 77 6.12 6.76 -8.16
C GLU A 77 6.40 5.41 -8.84
N THR A 78 6.52 5.39 -10.17
CA THR A 78 6.86 4.19 -10.94
C THR A 78 8.21 3.62 -10.51
N LEU A 79 9.24 4.46 -10.39
CA LEU A 79 10.56 4.05 -9.92
C LEU A 79 10.53 3.61 -8.45
N THR A 80 9.71 4.23 -7.61
CA THR A 80 9.61 3.82 -6.20
C THR A 80 8.96 2.45 -6.02
N GLN A 81 8.21 1.92 -6.99
CA GLN A 81 7.64 0.57 -6.88
C GLN A 81 8.71 -0.50 -6.64
N PHE A 82 9.92 -0.33 -7.19
CA PHE A 82 11.06 -1.22 -6.95
C PHE A 82 11.50 -1.23 -5.47
N ASN A 83 11.44 -0.07 -4.80
CA ASN A 83 11.66 0.05 -3.36
C ASN A 83 10.53 -0.64 -2.56
N TYR A 84 9.26 -0.52 -2.98
CA TYR A 84 8.13 -1.11 -2.27
C TYR A 84 8.06 -2.64 -2.36
N MET A 85 8.57 -3.25 -3.43
CA MET A 85 8.48 -4.70 -3.68
C MET A 85 8.97 -5.57 -2.49
N PRO A 86 10.18 -5.36 -1.93
CA PRO A 86 10.60 -6.09 -0.73
C PRO A 86 9.65 -5.94 0.45
N GLY A 87 9.14 -4.72 0.69
CA GLY A 87 8.18 -4.46 1.75
C GLY A 87 6.89 -5.24 1.58
N LEU A 88 6.36 -5.31 0.35
CA LEU A 88 5.17 -6.09 0.03
C LEU A 88 5.40 -7.60 0.16
N ALA A 89 6.58 -8.09 -0.24
CA ALA A 89 6.97 -9.49 -0.07
C ALA A 89 7.02 -9.86 1.42
N MET A 90 7.69 -9.04 2.24
CA MET A 90 7.78 -9.24 3.68
C MET A 90 6.42 -9.08 4.39
N SER A 91 5.58 -8.14 3.94
CA SER A 91 4.21 -7.99 4.42
C SER A 91 3.40 -9.27 4.18
N THR A 92 3.51 -9.86 2.99
CA THR A 92 2.82 -11.12 2.65
C THR A 92 3.30 -12.28 3.52
N ALA A 93 4.63 -12.42 3.69
CA ALA A 93 5.21 -13.41 4.57
C ALA A 93 4.76 -13.22 6.03
N THR A 94 4.66 -11.97 6.49
CA THR A 94 4.22 -11.64 7.86
C THR A 94 2.79 -12.10 8.11
N VAL A 95 1.84 -11.84 7.19
CA VAL A 95 0.45 -12.32 7.34
C VAL A 95 0.43 -13.83 7.52
N ILE A 96 1.14 -14.57 6.67
CA ILE A 96 1.16 -16.05 6.68
C ILE A 96 1.76 -16.59 7.97
N LEU A 97 2.93 -16.08 8.37
CA LEU A 97 3.63 -16.54 9.57
C LEU A 97 2.83 -16.24 10.84
N VAL A 98 2.24 -15.05 10.93
CA VAL A 98 1.44 -14.65 12.09
C VAL A 98 0.14 -15.47 12.17
N ALA A 99 -0.56 -15.66 11.06
CA ALA A 99 -1.75 -16.50 11.01
C ALA A 99 -1.44 -17.96 11.40
N ASN A 100 -0.32 -18.51 10.90
CA ASN A 100 0.11 -19.85 11.25
C ASN A 100 0.48 -20.00 12.73
N GLN A 101 1.21 -19.03 13.28
CA GLN A 101 1.59 -19.03 14.71
C GLN A 101 0.36 -18.90 15.61
N LEU A 102 -0.59 -18.05 15.24
CA LEU A 102 -1.85 -17.92 15.97
C LEU A 102 -2.64 -19.24 15.93
N GLY A 103 -2.82 -19.83 14.74
CA GLY A 103 -3.53 -21.11 14.57
C GLY A 103 -2.84 -22.31 15.23
N SER A 104 -1.52 -22.22 15.49
CA SER A 104 -0.74 -23.26 16.16
C SER A 104 -0.59 -23.04 17.67
N GLY A 105 -1.30 -22.08 18.27
CA GLY A 105 -1.19 -21.76 19.70
C GLY A 105 0.13 -21.11 20.11
N LYS A 106 0.95 -20.63 19.17
CA LYS A 106 2.26 -20.01 19.40
C LYS A 106 2.17 -18.48 19.44
N GLY A 107 1.14 -17.94 20.08
CA GLY A 107 0.89 -16.50 20.17
C GLY A 107 2.08 -15.70 20.74
N ALA A 108 2.81 -16.28 21.69
CA ALA A 108 3.99 -15.66 22.30
C ALA A 108 5.13 -15.36 21.31
N THR A 109 5.26 -16.11 20.20
CA THR A 109 6.33 -15.91 19.20
C THR A 109 6.01 -14.85 18.16
N ILE A 110 4.74 -14.44 18.03
CA ILE A 110 4.26 -13.50 17.02
C ILE A 110 5.02 -12.18 17.04
N ALA A 111 5.26 -11.61 18.24
CA ALA A 111 5.96 -10.33 18.36
C ALA A 111 7.41 -10.38 17.88
N LYS A 112 8.09 -11.53 18.05
CA LYS A 112 9.44 -11.74 17.54
C LYS A 112 9.42 -11.76 16.01
N THR A 113 8.50 -12.51 15.42
CA THR A 113 8.33 -12.59 13.96
C THR A 113 8.00 -11.23 13.34
N VAL A 114 7.11 -10.44 13.94
CA VAL A 114 6.80 -9.08 13.46
C VAL A 114 8.01 -8.16 13.53
N LYS A 115 8.83 -8.25 14.58
CA LYS A 115 10.06 -7.46 14.71
C LYS A 115 11.10 -7.84 13.66
N GLU A 116 11.32 -9.14 13.43
CA GLU A 116 12.28 -9.65 12.45
C GLU A 116 11.86 -9.29 11.03
N THR A 117 10.59 -9.51 10.69
CA THR A 117 10.04 -9.15 9.38
C THR A 117 10.07 -7.64 9.13
N PHE A 118 9.80 -6.81 10.13
CA PHE A 118 9.94 -5.35 10.04
C PHE A 118 11.38 -4.92 9.76
N LEU A 119 12.35 -5.49 10.49
CA LEU A 119 13.76 -5.14 10.31
C LEU A 119 14.26 -5.56 8.92
N LEU A 120 13.92 -6.77 8.48
CA LEU A 120 14.25 -7.28 7.14
C LEU A 120 13.59 -6.43 6.04
N ALA A 121 12.30 -6.13 6.16
CA ALA A 121 11.59 -5.26 5.22
C ALA A 121 12.28 -3.89 5.12
N THR A 122 12.54 -3.26 6.26
CA THR A 122 13.18 -1.94 6.31
C THR A 122 14.56 -1.97 5.66
N LEU A 123 15.38 -2.97 5.97
CA LEU A 123 16.74 -3.08 5.42
C LEU A 123 16.71 -3.31 3.91
N MET A 124 15.87 -4.23 3.41
CA MET A 124 15.76 -4.50 1.97
C MET A 124 15.21 -3.29 1.21
N MET A 125 14.20 -2.62 1.76
CA MET A 125 13.64 -1.39 1.19
C MET A 125 14.65 -0.25 1.19
N LEU A 126 15.46 -0.08 2.25
CA LEU A 126 16.50 0.95 2.29
C LEU A 126 17.57 0.70 1.23
N VAL A 127 18.01 -0.55 1.05
CA VAL A 127 18.97 -0.91 0.01
C VAL A 127 18.39 -0.62 -1.38
N MET A 128 17.17 -1.08 -1.66
CA MET A 128 16.53 -0.84 -2.95
C MET A 128 16.26 0.65 -3.20
N GLY A 129 15.74 1.37 -2.20
CA GLY A 129 15.50 2.80 -2.28
C GLY A 129 16.77 3.61 -2.51
N LEU A 130 17.88 3.24 -1.86
CA LEU A 130 19.18 3.88 -2.07
C LEU A 130 19.68 3.63 -3.49
N ILE A 131 19.59 2.40 -3.99
CA ILE A 131 19.96 2.06 -5.38
C ILE A 131 19.12 2.89 -6.36
N THR A 132 17.80 2.92 -6.20
CA THR A 132 16.91 3.67 -7.08
C THR A 132 17.19 5.17 -7.03
N TYR A 133 17.47 5.73 -5.85
CA TYR A 133 17.82 7.14 -5.70
C TYR A 133 19.15 7.48 -6.39
N LEU A 134 20.20 6.68 -6.18
CA LEU A 134 21.52 6.88 -6.80
C LEU A 134 21.47 6.72 -8.32
N LEU A 135 20.65 5.81 -8.83
CA LEU A 135 20.42 5.64 -10.27
C LEU A 135 19.41 6.64 -10.83
N GLY A 136 18.69 7.38 -10.00
CA GLY A 136 17.66 8.35 -10.39
C GLY A 136 18.07 9.31 -11.51
N PRO A 137 19.25 9.97 -11.43
CA PRO A 137 19.73 10.86 -12.48
C PRO A 137 19.93 10.18 -13.85
N ASN A 138 20.18 8.86 -13.88
CA ASN A 138 20.32 8.09 -15.11
C ASN A 138 18.98 7.48 -15.57
N LEU A 139 18.09 7.16 -14.64
CA LEU A 139 16.79 6.54 -14.94
C LEU A 139 15.76 7.57 -15.41
N LEU A 140 15.68 8.74 -14.77
CA LEU A 140 14.67 9.75 -15.07
C LEU A 140 14.73 10.28 -16.51
N PRO A 141 15.91 10.53 -17.12
CA PRO A 141 16.02 10.91 -18.52
C PRO A 141 15.52 9.87 -19.52
N LEU A 142 15.41 8.59 -19.11
CA LEU A 142 14.84 7.53 -19.96
C LEU A 142 13.31 7.65 -20.10
N PHE A 143 12.65 8.31 -19.16
CA PHE A 143 11.20 8.52 -19.18
C PHE A 143 10.80 9.85 -19.81
N THR A 144 11.60 10.89 -19.65
CA THR A 144 11.28 12.24 -20.15
C THR A 144 12.53 13.08 -20.39
N ALA A 145 12.48 13.96 -21.39
CA ALA A 145 13.51 14.96 -21.67
C ALA A 145 13.30 16.28 -20.88
N ASP A 146 12.16 16.45 -20.20
CA ASP A 146 11.86 17.66 -19.44
C ASP A 146 12.63 17.69 -18.10
N ALA A 147 13.58 18.62 -17.98
CA ALA A 147 14.40 18.79 -16.79
C ALA A 147 13.60 19.09 -15.51
N LYS A 148 12.47 19.82 -15.59
CA LYS A 148 11.63 20.10 -14.42
C LYS A 148 10.91 18.85 -13.95
N ALA A 149 10.41 18.04 -14.88
CA ALA A 149 9.80 16.75 -14.54
C ALA A 149 10.83 15.78 -13.93
N GLN A 150 12.08 15.76 -14.44
CA GLN A 150 13.17 15.00 -13.83
C GLN A 150 13.48 15.48 -12.40
N GLN A 151 13.54 16.79 -12.15
CA GLN A 151 13.75 17.32 -10.80
C GLN A 151 12.62 16.92 -9.84
N ALA A 152 11.36 17.01 -10.28
CA ALA A 152 10.22 16.54 -9.50
C ALA A 152 10.29 15.03 -9.23
N GLY A 153 10.74 14.23 -10.18
CA GLY A 153 11.00 12.80 -9.99
C GLY A 153 12.10 12.54 -8.95
N MET A 154 13.18 13.32 -8.94
CA MET A 154 14.23 13.22 -7.91
C MET A 154 13.69 13.55 -6.50
N VAL A 155 12.77 14.52 -6.38
CA VAL A 155 12.07 14.79 -5.12
C VAL A 155 11.33 13.54 -4.65
N VAL A 156 10.57 12.90 -5.52
CA VAL A 156 9.85 11.66 -5.18
C VAL A 156 10.82 10.57 -4.68
N LEU A 157 11.94 10.36 -5.38
CA LEU A 157 12.92 9.34 -5.01
C LEU A 157 13.55 9.59 -3.63
N VAL A 158 13.96 10.84 -3.32
CA VAL A 158 14.58 11.14 -2.03
C VAL A 158 13.57 11.03 -0.89
N PHE A 159 12.35 11.52 -1.06
CA PHE A 159 11.33 11.43 -0.01
C PHE A 159 10.83 9.99 0.19
N SER A 160 10.75 9.20 -0.88
CA SER A 160 10.48 7.77 -0.78
C SER A 160 11.56 7.05 0.03
N LEU A 161 12.84 7.36 -0.20
CA LEU A 161 13.97 6.83 0.57
C LEU A 161 13.89 7.22 2.05
N LEU A 162 13.66 8.50 2.35
CA LEU A 162 13.53 9.00 3.73
C LEU A 162 12.32 8.39 4.46
N GLY A 163 11.24 8.10 3.73
CA GLY A 163 10.03 7.50 4.25
C GLY A 163 10.10 5.99 4.49
N VAL A 164 11.16 5.30 4.07
CA VAL A 164 11.23 3.83 4.09
C VAL A 164 10.88 3.21 5.45
N PRO A 165 11.44 3.64 6.60
CA PRO A 165 11.12 3.02 7.88
C PRO A 165 9.63 3.10 8.24
N ALA A 166 9.01 4.25 7.97
CA ALA A 166 7.59 4.47 8.23
C ALA A 166 6.70 3.63 7.30
N THR A 167 7.06 3.55 6.03
CA THR A 167 6.36 2.72 5.04
C THR A 167 6.48 1.24 5.37
N ALA A 168 7.69 0.73 5.65
CA ALA A 168 7.92 -0.66 6.04
C ALA A 168 7.15 -1.01 7.31
N GLY A 169 7.15 -0.11 8.30
CA GLY A 169 6.37 -0.25 9.52
C GLY A 169 4.87 -0.35 9.25
N THR A 170 4.33 0.54 8.41
CA THR A 170 2.91 0.51 8.04
C THR A 170 2.53 -0.81 7.37
N LEU A 171 3.34 -1.29 6.42
CA LEU A 171 3.09 -2.55 5.71
C LEU A 171 3.12 -3.76 6.66
N VAL A 172 4.21 -3.92 7.43
CA VAL A 172 4.40 -5.09 8.29
C VAL A 172 3.41 -5.13 9.44
N TYR A 173 3.12 -4.00 10.09
CA TYR A 173 2.14 -4.00 11.18
C TYR A 173 0.72 -4.17 10.65
N THR A 174 0.37 -3.62 9.49
CA THR A 174 -0.91 -3.91 8.84
C THR A 174 -1.07 -5.41 8.57
N ALA A 175 -0.02 -6.05 8.03
CA ALA A 175 0.02 -7.49 7.84
C ALA A 175 -0.11 -8.28 9.15
N ALA A 176 0.56 -7.86 10.21
CA ALA A 176 0.46 -8.51 11.52
C ALA A 176 -0.97 -8.47 12.06
N TRP A 177 -1.65 -7.32 11.97
CA TRP A 177 -3.05 -7.16 12.39
C TRP A 177 -4.01 -8.00 11.55
N GLN A 178 -3.81 -8.05 10.23
CA GLN A 178 -4.58 -8.92 9.34
C GLN A 178 -4.34 -10.40 9.64
N GLY A 179 -3.09 -10.78 9.93
CA GLY A 179 -2.69 -12.15 10.27
C GLY A 179 -3.31 -12.66 11.57
N ILE A 180 -3.58 -11.79 12.54
CA ILE A 180 -4.31 -12.16 13.78
C ILE A 180 -5.84 -12.03 13.66
N GLY A 181 -6.39 -11.80 12.46
CA GLY A 181 -7.82 -11.70 12.23
C GLY A 181 -8.46 -10.34 12.55
N GLN A 182 -7.66 -9.31 12.84
CA GLN A 182 -8.14 -7.99 13.26
C GLN A 182 -7.90 -6.90 12.20
N ALA A 183 -8.49 -7.07 11.02
CA ALA A 183 -8.32 -6.13 9.89
C ALA A 183 -9.03 -4.77 10.06
N LYS A 184 -9.94 -4.62 11.03
CA LYS A 184 -10.63 -3.35 11.29
C LYS A 184 -9.68 -2.24 11.73
N LEU A 185 -8.66 -2.57 12.52
CA LEU A 185 -7.73 -1.56 13.02
C LEU A 185 -6.86 -0.96 11.90
N PRO A 186 -6.24 -1.76 11.00
CA PRO A 186 -5.61 -1.21 9.79
C PRO A 186 -6.54 -0.37 8.94
N PHE A 187 -7.79 -0.78 8.76
CA PHE A 187 -8.78 0.00 8.01
C PHE A 187 -8.98 1.41 8.58
N TYR A 188 -9.22 1.52 9.89
CA TYR A 188 -9.41 2.82 10.54
C TYR A 188 -8.12 3.65 10.55
N ALA A 189 -6.98 3.03 10.83
CA ALA A 189 -5.69 3.71 10.78
C ALA A 189 -5.40 4.27 9.38
N THR A 190 -5.67 3.50 8.33
CA THR A 190 -5.53 3.95 6.94
C THR A 190 -6.50 5.04 6.58
N THR A 191 -7.76 4.95 7.02
CA THR A 191 -8.77 5.98 6.74
C THR A 191 -8.38 7.31 7.41
N ILE A 192 -8.06 7.29 8.70
CA ILE A 192 -7.63 8.48 9.45
C ILE A 192 -6.34 9.04 8.85
N GLY A 193 -5.35 8.20 8.62
CA GLY A 193 -4.07 8.62 8.06
C GLY A 193 -4.22 9.25 6.67
N MET A 194 -4.92 8.58 5.75
CA MET A 194 -5.05 9.07 4.37
C MET A 194 -5.81 10.39 4.32
N TRP A 195 -6.97 10.44 4.97
CA TRP A 195 -7.92 11.52 4.79
C TRP A 195 -7.63 12.70 5.72
N LEU A 196 -7.32 12.44 6.99
CA LEU A 196 -7.08 13.51 7.97
C LEU A 196 -5.63 13.96 7.98
N VAL A 197 -4.66 13.08 7.75
CA VAL A 197 -3.24 13.43 7.79
C VAL A 197 -2.73 13.75 6.39
N ARG A 198 -2.70 12.78 5.46
CA ARG A 198 -2.03 12.95 4.16
C ARG A 198 -2.69 14.03 3.31
N ILE A 199 -4.00 13.97 3.11
CA ILE A 199 -4.71 14.95 2.27
C ILE A 199 -4.67 16.34 2.91
N SER A 200 -5.03 16.45 4.20
CA SER A 200 -5.07 17.75 4.88
C SER A 200 -3.69 18.40 4.98
N LEU A 201 -2.66 17.66 5.40
CA LEU A 201 -1.30 18.19 5.48
C LEU A 201 -0.70 18.40 4.08
N GLY A 202 -1.02 17.54 3.11
CA GLY A 202 -0.55 17.71 1.73
C GLY A 202 -1.08 18.99 1.11
N TYR A 203 -2.35 19.32 1.36
CA TYR A 203 -2.94 20.60 0.95
C TYR A 203 -2.34 21.77 1.74
N PHE A 204 -2.24 21.65 3.06
CA PHE A 204 -1.74 22.73 3.90
C PHE A 204 -0.28 23.06 3.60
N ILE A 205 0.61 22.07 3.63
CA ILE A 205 2.05 22.28 3.41
C ILE A 205 2.33 22.55 1.92
N GLY A 206 1.72 21.77 1.02
CA GLY A 206 1.96 21.88 -0.42
C GLY A 206 1.39 23.17 -1.03
N VAL A 207 0.13 23.51 -0.70
CA VAL A 207 -0.58 24.65 -1.30
C VAL A 207 -0.51 25.89 -0.42
N THR A 208 -0.85 25.79 0.87
CA THR A 208 -0.98 26.99 1.73
C THR A 208 0.39 27.56 2.11
N LEU A 209 1.37 26.70 2.42
CA LEU A 209 2.74 27.11 2.73
C LEU A 209 3.66 27.18 1.51
N ASN A 210 3.14 26.92 0.30
CA ASN A 210 3.87 26.98 -0.97
C ASN A 210 5.13 26.08 -1.06
N TYR A 211 5.16 24.94 -0.35
CA TYR A 211 6.24 23.94 -0.52
C TYR A 211 6.04 23.01 -1.72
N GLY A 212 4.90 23.10 -2.44
CA GLY A 212 4.64 22.34 -3.65
C GLY A 212 4.69 20.82 -3.44
N LEU A 213 5.32 20.11 -4.37
CA LEU A 213 5.43 18.64 -4.36
C LEU A 213 6.16 18.11 -3.10
N ILE A 214 7.14 18.85 -2.58
CA ILE A 214 7.87 18.52 -1.35
C ILE A 214 6.89 18.42 -0.18
N GLY A 215 5.94 19.36 -0.08
CA GLY A 215 4.93 19.38 0.97
C GLY A 215 4.01 18.15 0.96
N VAL A 216 3.64 17.69 -0.24
CA VAL A 216 2.83 16.46 -0.41
C VAL A 216 3.60 15.23 0.07
N TRP A 217 4.86 15.10 -0.31
CA TRP A 217 5.69 13.97 0.09
C TRP A 217 6.04 13.97 1.58
N LEU A 218 6.22 15.14 2.19
CA LEU A 218 6.31 15.28 3.65
C LEU A 218 5.03 14.78 4.34
N ALA A 219 3.87 15.18 3.84
CA ALA A 219 2.58 14.70 4.36
C ALA A 219 2.43 13.17 4.22
N THR A 220 2.93 12.58 3.13
CA THR A 220 2.98 11.12 2.93
C THR A 220 3.84 10.42 3.99
N ILE A 221 5.03 10.94 4.29
CA ILE A 221 5.88 10.38 5.35
C ILE A 221 5.20 10.48 6.71
N LEU A 222 4.64 11.65 7.03
CA LEU A 222 3.94 11.88 8.31
C LEU A 222 2.73 10.96 8.48
N ASP A 223 1.98 10.74 7.41
CA ASP A 223 0.87 9.79 7.40
C ASP A 223 1.37 8.36 7.66
N ASN A 224 2.34 7.86 6.90
CA ASN A 224 2.91 6.52 7.12
C ASN A 224 3.47 6.39 8.55
N ALA A 225 4.13 7.42 9.07
CA ALA A 225 4.65 7.41 10.43
C ALA A 225 3.51 7.32 11.45
N THR A 226 2.44 8.10 11.25
CA THR A 226 1.25 8.10 12.10
C THR A 226 0.57 6.73 12.11
N ARG A 227 0.35 6.13 10.94
CA ARG A 227 -0.25 4.79 10.82
C ARG A 227 0.61 3.74 11.49
N TRP A 228 1.91 3.75 11.22
CA TRP A 228 2.86 2.83 11.84
C TRP A 228 2.80 2.95 13.37
N LEU A 229 2.85 4.16 13.92
CA LEU A 229 2.77 4.39 15.37
C LEU A 229 1.46 3.88 15.97
N ILE A 230 0.31 4.20 15.36
CA ILE A 230 -1.00 3.71 15.83
C ILE A 230 -1.02 2.19 15.87
N LEU A 231 -0.61 1.54 14.78
CA LEU A 231 -0.64 0.08 14.66
C LEU A 231 0.37 -0.57 15.60
N ALA A 232 1.58 0.00 15.76
CA ALA A 232 2.62 -0.55 16.62
C ALA A 232 2.28 -0.42 18.12
N VAL A 233 1.74 0.73 18.54
CA VAL A 233 1.31 0.94 19.93
C VAL A 233 0.16 0.00 20.28
N ALA A 234 -0.84 -0.09 19.41
CA ALA A 234 -1.94 -1.03 19.60
C ALA A 234 -1.42 -2.48 19.63
N PHE A 235 -0.44 -2.82 18.79
CA PHE A 235 0.08 -4.18 18.69
C PHE A 235 0.82 -4.59 19.96
N LYS A 236 1.56 -3.66 20.57
CA LYS A 236 2.20 -3.87 21.88
C LYS A 236 1.18 -4.15 22.99
N LYS A 237 -0.02 -3.56 22.93
CA LYS A 237 -1.12 -3.86 23.85
C LYS A 237 -1.70 -5.26 23.59
N GLN A 238 -1.94 -5.60 22.32
CA GLN A 238 -2.45 -6.90 21.90
C GLN A 238 -1.51 -8.06 22.23
N GLN A 239 -0.19 -7.84 22.14
CA GLN A 239 0.83 -8.82 22.50
C GLN A 239 0.65 -9.36 23.92
N ARG A 240 0.23 -8.52 24.87
CA ARG A 240 0.02 -8.95 26.27
C ARG A 240 -1.14 -9.94 26.41
N GLN A 241 -2.18 -9.78 25.60
CA GLN A 241 -3.33 -10.69 25.57
C GLN A 241 -2.96 -12.02 24.88
N LEU A 242 -2.25 -11.94 23.75
CA LEU A 242 -1.75 -13.15 23.07
C LEU A 242 -0.82 -14.00 23.95
N PHE A 243 -0.15 -13.38 24.92
CA PHE A 243 0.68 -14.10 25.89
C PHE A 243 -0.15 -14.76 27.01
N SER A 244 -1.23 -14.13 27.47
CA SER A 244 -2.12 -14.71 28.50
C SER A 244 -2.87 -15.93 27.97
N ASP A 245 -3.36 -15.86 26.74
CA ASP A 245 -4.21 -16.90 26.15
C ASP A 245 -3.43 -18.19 25.83
N CYS A 246 -2.11 -18.11 25.70
CA CYS A 246 -1.24 -19.29 25.54
C CYS A 246 -0.99 -20.07 26.85
N HIS A 247 -1.28 -19.46 28.02
CA HIS A 247 -1.03 -20.06 29.33
C HIS A 247 -2.32 -20.49 30.07
N SER A 248 -3.48 -20.36 29.42
CA SER A 248 -4.80 -20.83 29.88
C SER A 248 -5.21 -22.10 29.14
#